data_AF-A0A2T2UA13-F1
#
_entry.id   AF-A0A2T2UA13-F1
#
_cell.length_a   1.000
_cell.length_b   1.000
_cell.length_c   1.000
_cell.angle_alpha   90.00
_cell.angle_beta   90.00
_cell.angle_gamma   90.00
#
_symmetry.space_group_name_H-M   'P 1'
#
loop_
_entity.id
_entity.type
_entity.pdbx_description
1 polymer ?
#
loop_
_entity_poly.entity_id
_entity_poly.type
_entity_poly.pdbx_seq_one_letter_code
_entity_poly.pdbx_strand_id
1 'polypeptide(L)'
;RVVFFELRRDEQSRANLIYRGRDKSFLDYARREIRGNTFDEPELLDVQRGFFDDHIHDKTLFGVHFGPQYSMDEVEDNRLDFLARMKEAHFEEIGKFQLINPHFGDEYQFYVPGNDDWAFEQLKGIRKELVDIPFENHKESQAKHLEMQQHLREMADRILQVRISQHDDDTVVDSMVADECMGIRKLKDMYYDGSQGLQLSQTAII
;
A
#
# COMPACT_ATOMS: atom_id res chain seq x y z
N ARG A 1 -15.57 -25.21 -19.86
CA ARG A 1 -16.03 -24.99 -18.46
C ARG A 1 -15.11 -24.02 -17.76
N VAL A 2 -15.63 -22.86 -17.39
CA VAL A 2 -14.87 -21.82 -16.68
C VAL A 2 -15.26 -21.84 -15.20
N VAL A 3 -14.28 -21.75 -14.31
CA VAL A 3 -14.47 -21.78 -12.86
C VAL A 3 -13.99 -20.46 -12.27
N PHE A 4 -14.89 -19.77 -11.57
CA PHE A 4 -14.58 -18.54 -10.86
C PHE A 4 -14.34 -18.85 -9.38
N PHE A 5 -13.32 -18.22 -8.81
CA PHE A 5 -13.00 -18.35 -7.40
C PHE A 5 -12.77 -16.96 -6.78
N GLU A 6 -13.22 -16.80 -5.55
CA GLU A 6 -13.03 -15.57 -4.79
C GLU A 6 -11.85 -15.76 -3.83
N LEU A 7 -10.90 -14.82 -3.86
CA LEU A 7 -9.81 -14.78 -2.90
C LEU A 7 -10.31 -14.20 -1.57
N ARG A 8 -10.30 -15.02 -0.52
CA ARG A 8 -10.73 -14.64 0.83
C ARG A 8 -9.58 -14.80 1.83
N ARG A 9 -9.53 -13.90 2.81
CA ARG A 9 -8.65 -14.00 4.00
C ARG A 9 -9.51 -13.64 5.21
N ASP A 10 -9.52 -14.50 6.22
CA ASP A 10 -10.32 -14.32 7.45
C ASP A 10 -11.81 -14.03 7.15
N GLU A 11 -12.38 -14.84 6.25
CA GLU A 11 -13.75 -14.73 5.71
C GLU A 11 -14.06 -13.43 4.93
N GLN A 12 -13.15 -12.46 4.89
CA GLN A 12 -13.30 -11.23 4.12
C GLN A 12 -12.80 -11.39 2.69
N SER A 13 -13.57 -10.86 1.74
CA SER A 13 -13.19 -10.84 0.34
C SER A 13 -12.09 -9.81 0.09
N ARG A 14 -10.97 -10.26 -0.50
CA ARG A 14 -9.87 -9.37 -0.89
C ARG A 14 -10.30 -8.40 -2.00
N ALA A 15 -11.32 -8.73 -2.78
CA ALA A 15 -11.86 -7.83 -3.81
C ALA A 15 -12.42 -6.53 -3.21
N ASN A 16 -12.86 -6.54 -1.95
CA ASN A 16 -13.32 -5.33 -1.24
C ASN A 16 -12.18 -4.34 -0.93
N LEU A 17 -10.91 -4.72 -1.13
CA LEU A 17 -9.77 -3.79 -1.04
C LEU A 17 -9.67 -2.90 -2.28
N ILE A 18 -10.08 -3.43 -3.44
CA ILE A 18 -9.94 -2.78 -4.75
C ILE A 18 -11.25 -2.13 -5.16
N TYR A 19 -12.37 -2.85 -5.06
CA TYR A 19 -13.70 -2.38 -5.44
C TYR A 19 -14.42 -1.78 -4.23
N ARG A 20 -14.16 -0.50 -3.95
CA ARG A 20 -14.78 0.29 -2.87
C ARG A 20 -15.64 1.42 -3.45
N GLY A 21 -16.55 1.98 -2.66
CA GLY A 21 -17.37 3.12 -3.08
C GLY A 21 -18.25 2.83 -4.30
N ARG A 22 -18.23 3.71 -5.33
CA ARG A 22 -19.02 3.56 -6.56
C ARG A 22 -18.60 2.33 -7.39
N ASP A 23 -17.33 1.93 -7.29
CA ASP A 23 -16.77 0.78 -8.02
C ASP A 23 -17.18 -0.57 -7.40
N LYS A 24 -17.74 -0.56 -6.18
CA LYS A 24 -18.35 -1.75 -5.57
C LYS A 24 -19.46 -2.34 -6.45
N SER A 25 -20.13 -1.50 -7.25
CA SER A 25 -21.16 -1.95 -8.17
C SER A 25 -20.68 -3.02 -9.15
N PHE A 26 -19.41 -2.99 -9.57
CA PHE A 26 -18.82 -4.03 -10.43
C PHE A 26 -18.71 -5.37 -9.70
N LEU A 27 -18.26 -5.32 -8.44
CA LEU A 27 -18.15 -6.51 -7.61
C LEU A 27 -19.53 -7.09 -7.29
N ASP A 28 -20.53 -6.24 -7.08
CA ASP A 28 -21.91 -6.66 -6.84
C ASP A 28 -22.53 -7.28 -8.09
N TYR A 29 -22.27 -6.73 -9.28
CA TYR A 29 -22.66 -7.35 -10.56
C TYR A 29 -22.04 -8.73 -10.71
N ALA A 30 -20.71 -8.83 -10.56
CA ALA A 30 -19.99 -10.10 -10.71
C ALA A 30 -20.51 -11.14 -9.71
N ARG A 31 -20.78 -10.74 -8.47
CA ARG A 31 -21.38 -11.63 -7.47
C ARG A 31 -22.80 -12.07 -7.83
N ARG A 32 -23.61 -11.22 -8.44
CA ARG A 32 -24.98 -11.56 -8.80
C ARG A 32 -25.04 -12.50 -10.01
N GLU A 33 -24.29 -12.20 -11.06
CA GLU A 33 -24.38 -12.93 -12.33
C GLU A 33 -23.49 -14.17 -12.36
N ILE A 34 -22.33 -14.14 -11.68
CA ILE A 34 -21.31 -15.19 -11.83
C ILE A 34 -21.32 -16.18 -10.64
N ARG A 35 -21.60 -15.71 -9.42
CA ARG A 35 -21.41 -16.53 -8.21
C ARG A 35 -22.42 -17.68 -8.17
N GLY A 36 -21.92 -18.90 -8.00
CA GLY A 36 -22.74 -20.11 -7.91
C GLY A 36 -23.21 -20.66 -9.26
N ASN A 37 -22.90 -19.96 -10.35
CA ASN A 37 -23.18 -20.41 -11.70
C ASN A 37 -21.94 -21.08 -12.31
N THR A 38 -22.17 -22.04 -13.19
CA THR A 38 -21.12 -22.67 -14.00
C THR A 38 -21.46 -22.39 -15.46
N PHE A 39 -20.48 -21.91 -16.22
CA PHE A 39 -20.71 -21.51 -17.60
C PHE A 39 -19.87 -22.35 -18.55
N ASP A 40 -20.46 -22.65 -19.70
CA ASP A 40 -19.71 -22.92 -20.91
C ASP A 40 -19.34 -21.61 -21.62
N GLU A 41 -18.27 -21.64 -22.40
CA GLU A 41 -17.67 -20.44 -22.99
C GLU A 41 -18.65 -19.56 -23.79
N PRO A 42 -19.61 -20.11 -24.57
CA PRO A 42 -20.59 -19.29 -25.27
C PRO A 42 -21.53 -18.52 -24.34
N GLU A 43 -21.88 -19.08 -23.18
CA GLU A 43 -22.80 -18.44 -22.22
C GLU A 43 -22.15 -17.24 -21.51
N LEU A 44 -20.81 -17.23 -21.44
CA LEU A 44 -20.06 -16.09 -20.91
C LEU A 44 -20.18 -14.86 -21.79
N LEU A 45 -20.44 -15.02 -23.09
CA LEU A 45 -20.63 -13.87 -23.98
C LEU A 45 -21.85 -13.06 -23.57
N ASP A 46 -22.93 -13.71 -23.16
CA ASP A 46 -24.14 -13.01 -22.74
C ASP A 46 -23.96 -12.32 -21.37
N VAL A 47 -23.23 -12.96 -20.45
CA VAL A 47 -22.85 -12.32 -19.18
C VAL A 47 -21.92 -11.13 -19.40
N GLN A 48 -20.95 -11.25 -20.31
CA GLN A 48 -20.07 -10.13 -20.67
C GLN A 48 -20.84 -9.00 -21.34
N ARG A 49 -21.76 -9.32 -22.26
CA ARG A 49 -22.63 -8.32 -22.89
C ARG A 49 -23.48 -7.61 -21.86
N GLY A 50 -24.16 -8.32 -20.97
CA GLY A 50 -24.92 -7.69 -19.88
C GLY A 50 -24.06 -6.81 -18.97
N PHE A 51 -22.78 -7.17 -18.77
CA PHE A 51 -21.86 -6.33 -17.99
C PHE A 51 -21.55 -5.02 -18.71
N PHE A 52 -21.29 -5.05 -20.01
CA PHE A 52 -20.97 -3.85 -20.78
C PHE A 52 -22.20 -3.01 -21.11
N ASP A 53 -23.27 -3.65 -21.58
CA ASP A 53 -24.47 -3.02 -22.09
C ASP A 53 -25.37 -2.50 -20.96
N ASP A 54 -25.57 -3.27 -19.89
CA ASP A 54 -26.54 -2.92 -18.84
C ASP A 54 -25.90 -2.32 -17.58
N HIS A 55 -24.59 -2.53 -17.37
CA HIS A 55 -23.93 -2.14 -16.13
C HIS A 55 -22.82 -1.09 -16.34
N ILE A 56 -21.91 -1.26 -17.30
CA ILE A 56 -20.91 -0.24 -17.62
C ILE A 56 -21.57 0.98 -18.27
N HIS A 57 -22.32 0.77 -19.35
CA HIS A 57 -22.91 1.89 -20.11
C HIS A 57 -23.78 2.81 -19.23
N ASP A 58 -24.63 2.23 -18.37
CA ASP A 58 -25.62 2.99 -17.61
C ASP A 58 -25.15 3.42 -16.21
N LYS A 59 -24.19 2.69 -15.60
CA LYS A 59 -23.78 2.93 -14.20
C LYS A 59 -22.35 3.41 -14.06
N THR A 60 -21.63 3.60 -15.16
CA THR A 60 -20.28 4.17 -15.13
C THR A 60 -20.20 5.43 -15.95
N LEU A 61 -19.44 6.40 -15.44
CA LEU A 61 -19.07 7.58 -16.18
C LEU A 61 -17.65 7.34 -16.70
N PHE A 62 -17.53 6.93 -17.95
CA PHE A 62 -16.22 6.66 -18.54
C PHE A 62 -15.34 7.92 -18.53
N GLY A 63 -14.10 7.77 -18.07
CA GLY A 63 -13.17 8.89 -17.90
C GLY A 63 -13.51 9.78 -16.70
N VAL A 64 -14.39 9.36 -15.79
CA VAL A 64 -14.68 10.11 -14.56
C VAL A 64 -14.13 9.35 -13.36
N HIS A 65 -13.36 10.04 -12.54
CA HIS A 65 -12.76 9.51 -11.33
C HIS A 65 -13.22 10.28 -10.10
N PHE A 66 -13.38 9.56 -8.99
CA PHE A 66 -13.80 10.13 -7.72
C PHE A 66 -12.72 9.89 -6.68
N GLY A 67 -12.46 10.90 -5.85
CA GLY A 67 -11.43 10.81 -4.82
C GLY A 67 -11.27 12.12 -4.05
N PRO A 68 -10.89 12.05 -2.76
CA PRO A 68 -10.72 13.23 -1.91
C PRO A 68 -9.69 14.22 -2.46
N GLN A 69 -8.72 13.75 -3.25
CA GLN A 69 -7.72 14.59 -3.91
C GLN A 69 -8.30 15.48 -5.04
N TYR A 70 -9.55 15.25 -5.45
CA TYR A 70 -10.26 16.09 -6.41
C TYR A 70 -11.25 17.05 -5.75
N SER A 71 -11.17 17.19 -4.41
CA SER A 71 -11.82 18.29 -3.69
C SER A 71 -11.18 19.60 -4.12
N MET A 72 -11.76 20.26 -5.11
CA MET A 72 -11.50 21.67 -5.41
C MET A 72 -12.62 22.49 -4.78
N ASP A 73 -12.29 23.64 -4.21
CA ASP A 73 -13.13 24.49 -3.34
C ASP A 73 -14.51 24.91 -3.92
N GLU A 74 -14.86 24.50 -5.14
CA GLU A 74 -16.12 24.85 -5.81
C GLU A 74 -16.84 23.67 -6.52
N VAL A 75 -16.42 22.41 -6.33
CA VAL A 75 -17.07 21.24 -6.96
C VAL A 75 -17.50 20.21 -5.92
N GLU A 76 -18.79 20.19 -5.61
CA GLU A 76 -19.46 19.35 -4.58
C GLU A 76 -19.30 17.82 -4.71
N ASP A 77 -18.57 17.27 -5.68
CA ASP A 77 -18.61 15.82 -5.99
C ASP A 77 -17.24 15.11 -6.00
N ASN A 78 -16.15 15.73 -5.52
CA ASN A 78 -14.81 15.09 -5.43
C ASN A 78 -14.43 14.37 -6.74
N ARG A 79 -14.69 15.03 -7.88
CA ARG A 79 -14.76 14.41 -9.20
C ARG A 79 -13.76 15.03 -10.17
N LEU A 80 -13.03 14.17 -10.89
CA LEU A 80 -12.22 14.53 -12.05
C LEU A 80 -12.84 13.94 -13.31
N ASP A 81 -13.22 14.78 -14.27
CA ASP A 81 -13.69 14.36 -15.59
C ASP A 81 -12.54 14.50 -16.61
N PHE A 82 -11.89 13.38 -16.94
CA PHE A 82 -10.76 13.34 -17.86
C PHE A 82 -11.13 13.84 -19.25
N LEU A 83 -12.32 13.50 -19.75
CA LEU A 83 -12.73 13.87 -21.09
C LEU A 83 -12.91 15.38 -21.19
N ALA A 84 -13.50 16.00 -20.16
CA ALA A 84 -13.57 17.45 -20.05
C ALA A 84 -12.18 18.08 -19.95
N ARG A 85 -11.32 17.60 -19.04
CA ARG A 85 -9.98 18.18 -18.83
C ARG A 85 -9.04 18.02 -20.01
N MET A 86 -9.16 16.93 -20.78
CA MET A 86 -8.41 16.76 -22.03
C MET A 86 -8.86 17.78 -23.08
N LYS A 87 -10.17 18.02 -23.20
CA LYS A 87 -10.71 19.04 -24.13
C LYS A 87 -10.30 20.45 -23.74
N GLU A 88 -10.21 20.72 -22.44
CA GLU A 88 -9.83 22.02 -21.87
C GLU A 88 -8.30 22.21 -21.76
N ALA A 89 -7.51 21.22 -22.17
CA ALA A 89 -6.04 21.21 -22.06
C ALA A 89 -5.48 21.35 -20.63
N HIS A 90 -6.26 20.97 -19.62
CA HIS A 90 -5.84 20.94 -18.20
C HIS A 90 -5.08 19.64 -17.87
N PHE A 91 -3.96 19.40 -18.57
CA PHE A 91 -3.16 18.18 -18.40
C PHE A 91 -2.52 18.05 -17.01
N GLU A 92 -2.29 19.17 -16.33
CA GLU A 92 -1.79 19.16 -14.94
C GLU A 92 -2.79 18.48 -13.99
N GLU A 93 -4.09 18.73 -14.16
CA GLU A 93 -5.13 18.10 -13.34
C GLU A 93 -5.27 16.60 -13.65
N ILE A 94 -5.13 16.23 -14.92
CA ILE A 94 -5.07 14.81 -15.34
C ILE A 94 -3.86 14.12 -14.70
N GLY A 95 -2.72 14.79 -14.64
CA GLY A 95 -1.49 14.27 -14.02
C GLY A 95 -1.61 14.00 -12.52
N LYS A 96 -2.62 14.56 -11.84
CA LYS A 96 -2.92 14.28 -10.42
C LYS A 96 -3.69 12.97 -10.23
N PHE A 97 -4.12 12.32 -11.31
CA PHE A 97 -4.77 11.02 -11.22
C PHE A 97 -3.85 9.96 -10.66
N GLN A 98 -4.33 9.27 -9.63
CA GLN A 98 -3.65 8.15 -9.01
C GLN A 98 -4.65 7.04 -8.75
N LEU A 99 -4.35 5.85 -9.26
CA LEU A 99 -5.19 4.66 -9.07
C LEU A 99 -5.17 4.18 -7.61
N ILE A 100 -4.03 4.35 -6.95
CA ILE A 100 -3.82 4.01 -5.54
C ILE A 100 -3.77 5.33 -4.79
N ASN A 101 -4.60 5.46 -3.75
CA ASN A 101 -4.55 6.64 -2.88
C ASN A 101 -3.13 6.76 -2.29
N PRO A 102 -2.44 7.91 -2.46
CA PRO A 102 -1.11 8.09 -1.90
C PRO A 102 -1.08 7.98 -0.37
N HIS A 103 -2.24 8.16 0.27
CA HIS A 103 -2.45 8.10 1.73
C HIS A 103 -2.88 6.70 2.20
N PHE A 104 -2.46 5.62 1.55
CA PHE A 104 -2.65 4.25 2.05
C PHE A 104 -1.75 4.00 3.28
N GLY A 105 -1.94 4.77 4.33
CA GLY A 105 -1.15 4.71 5.56
C GLY A 105 0.22 5.36 5.49
N ASP A 106 0.83 5.50 6.66
CA ASP A 106 2.17 6.02 6.83
C ASP A 106 3.19 4.96 6.43
N GLU A 107 4.33 5.42 5.89
CA GLU A 107 5.40 4.54 5.44
C GLU A 107 6.40 4.28 6.57
N TYR A 108 6.69 2.99 6.80
CA TYR A 108 7.57 2.52 7.86
C TYR A 108 8.64 1.59 7.27
N GLN A 109 9.87 1.74 7.78
CA GLN A 109 10.98 0.83 7.52
C GLN A 109 11.31 0.04 8.79
N PHE A 110 11.22 -1.28 8.69
CA PHE A 110 11.54 -2.20 9.77
C PHE A 110 12.77 -3.05 9.43
N TYR A 111 13.77 -3.04 10.30
CA TYR A 111 14.86 -4.01 10.25
C TYR A 111 14.43 -5.30 10.96
N VAL A 112 14.55 -6.43 10.28
CA VAL A 112 14.24 -7.76 10.82
C VAL A 112 15.54 -8.42 11.32
N PRO A 113 15.80 -8.44 12.63
CA PRO A 113 16.99 -9.09 13.17
C PRO A 113 16.94 -10.61 12.95
N GLY A 114 18.09 -11.20 12.67
CA GLY A 114 18.27 -12.64 12.74
C GLY A 114 18.69 -13.12 14.13
N ASN A 115 18.87 -14.43 14.24
CA ASN A 115 19.57 -15.01 15.38
C ASN A 115 20.98 -14.43 15.47
N ASP A 116 21.33 -13.93 16.65
CA ASP A 116 22.64 -13.33 16.95
C ASP A 116 23.02 -12.18 15.99
N ASP A 117 22.04 -11.40 15.54
CA ASP A 117 22.24 -10.29 14.63
C ASP A 117 22.52 -8.97 15.35
N TRP A 118 23.72 -8.43 15.10
CA TRP A 118 24.21 -7.18 15.69
C TRP A 118 24.25 -6.02 14.68
N ALA A 119 23.79 -6.20 13.44
CA ALA A 119 23.92 -5.16 12.42
C ALA A 119 23.18 -3.87 12.79
N PHE A 120 22.03 -3.97 13.45
CA PHE A 120 21.32 -2.79 13.96
C PHE A 120 22.09 -2.06 15.08
N GLU A 121 22.74 -2.81 15.98
CA GLU A 121 23.56 -2.23 17.05
C GLU A 121 24.81 -1.56 16.49
N GLN A 122 25.41 -2.16 15.47
CA GLN A 122 26.54 -1.59 14.72
C GLN A 122 26.14 -0.28 14.03
N LEU A 123 24.97 -0.22 13.39
CA LEU A 123 24.45 1.00 12.77
C LEU A 123 24.33 2.15 13.80
N LYS A 124 23.84 1.85 15.01
CA LYS A 124 23.80 2.83 16.10
C LYS A 124 25.20 3.29 16.54
N GLY A 125 26.16 2.36 16.60
CA GLY A 125 27.57 2.66 16.88
C GLY A 125 28.14 3.64 15.84
N ILE A 126 28.01 3.31 14.56
CA ILE A 126 28.46 4.16 13.45
C ILE A 126 27.81 5.55 13.51
N ARG A 127 26.49 5.62 13.75
CA ARG A 127 25.77 6.90 13.89
C ARG A 127 26.30 7.72 15.06
N LYS A 128 26.54 7.10 16.21
CA LYS A 128 27.06 7.78 17.39
C LYS A 128 28.44 8.36 17.12
N GLU A 129 29.34 7.55 16.56
CA GLU A 129 30.68 8.00 16.18
C GLU A 129 30.61 9.15 15.18
N LEU A 130 29.71 9.08 14.19
CA LEU A 130 29.52 10.15 13.22
C LEU A 130 29.09 11.48 13.85
N VAL A 131 28.20 11.43 14.86
CA VAL A 131 27.74 12.61 15.60
C VAL A 131 28.83 13.19 16.50
N ASP A 132 29.71 12.35 17.03
CA ASP A 132 30.80 12.75 17.91
C ASP A 132 31.99 13.41 17.16
N ILE A 133 32.01 13.35 15.81
CA ILE A 133 33.06 13.98 14.99
C ILE A 133 32.88 15.51 14.98
N PRO A 134 33.93 16.29 15.29
CA PRO A 134 33.88 17.74 15.19
C PRO A 134 33.55 18.23 13.79
N PHE A 135 32.75 19.29 13.67
CA PHE A 135 32.27 19.83 12.40
C PHE A 135 33.42 20.19 11.45
N GLU A 136 34.56 20.66 11.98
CA GLU A 136 35.73 21.06 11.20
C GLU A 136 36.46 19.86 10.55
N ASN A 137 36.22 18.64 11.03
CA ASN A 137 36.88 17.44 10.55
C ASN A 137 36.07 16.76 9.43
N HIS A 138 35.96 17.48 8.30
CA HIS A 138 35.18 17.04 7.15
C HIS A 138 35.64 15.70 6.56
N LYS A 139 36.95 15.41 6.59
CA LYS A 139 37.50 14.18 6.00
C LYS A 139 37.06 12.94 6.77
N GLU A 140 37.10 13.01 8.10
CA GLU A 140 36.66 11.92 8.96
C GLU A 140 35.14 11.74 8.91
N SER A 141 34.39 12.85 8.94
CA SER A 141 32.93 12.84 8.78
C SER A 141 32.50 12.20 7.45
N GLN A 142 33.14 12.55 6.33
CA GLN A 142 32.87 11.92 5.03
C GLN A 142 33.18 10.43 5.01
N ALA A 143 34.31 10.02 5.58
CA ALA A 143 34.68 8.61 5.66
C ALA A 143 33.65 7.79 6.46
N LYS A 144 33.19 8.33 7.61
CA LYS A 144 32.16 7.70 8.43
C LYS A 144 30.78 7.70 7.77
N HIS A 145 30.43 8.73 7.01
CA HIS A 145 29.23 8.71 6.17
C HIS A 145 29.27 7.59 5.12
N LEU A 146 30.43 7.35 4.49
CA LEU A 146 30.60 6.27 3.52
C LEU A 146 30.47 4.89 4.18
N GLU A 147 31.10 4.71 5.35
CA GLU A 147 30.98 3.50 6.17
C GLU A 147 29.52 3.22 6.53
N MET A 148 28.79 4.25 6.98
CA MET A 148 27.36 4.15 7.29
C MET A 148 26.52 3.76 6.07
N GLN A 149 26.80 4.36 4.89
CA GLN A 149 26.09 4.00 3.66
C GLN A 149 26.38 2.57 3.22
N GLN A 150 27.63 2.11 3.37
CA GLN A 150 27.97 0.72 3.07
C GLN A 150 27.22 -0.23 4.00
N HIS A 151 27.24 0.04 5.30
CA HIS A 151 26.53 -0.78 6.30
C HIS A 151 25.02 -0.86 6.03
N LEU A 152 24.40 0.26 5.66
CA LEU A 152 22.99 0.29 5.26
C LEU A 152 22.70 -0.58 4.02
N ARG A 153 23.62 -0.65 3.04
CA ARG A 153 23.46 -1.54 1.88
C ARG A 153 23.55 -3.01 2.27
N GLU A 154 24.44 -3.34 3.20
CA GLU A 154 24.58 -4.70 3.72
C GLU A 154 23.34 -5.13 4.53
N MET A 155 22.70 -4.19 5.23
CA MET A 155 21.44 -4.41 5.95
C MET A 155 20.20 -4.47 5.05
N ALA A 156 20.28 -3.99 3.80
CA ALA A 156 19.11 -3.68 2.97
C ALA A 156 18.18 -4.88 2.74
N ASP A 157 18.74 -6.08 2.56
CA ASP A 157 17.97 -7.32 2.33
C ASP A 157 17.06 -7.71 3.50
N ARG A 158 17.30 -7.13 4.68
CA ARG A 158 16.52 -7.38 5.91
C ARG A 158 15.68 -6.18 6.33
N ILE A 159 15.64 -5.12 5.53
CA ILE A 159 14.78 -3.96 5.76
C ILE A 159 13.49 -4.15 4.97
N LEU A 160 12.38 -4.20 5.70
CA LEU A 160 11.03 -4.23 5.15
C LEU A 160 10.46 -2.82 5.10
N GLN A 161 9.99 -2.43 3.91
CA GLN A 161 9.19 -1.21 3.75
C GLN A 161 7.72 -1.59 3.71
N VAL A 162 6.95 -1.05 4.65
CA VAL A 162 5.51 -1.31 4.78
C VAL A 162 4.74 -0.02 4.92
N ARG A 163 3.49 -0.01 4.47
CA ARG A 163 2.57 1.09 4.70
C ARG A 163 1.44 0.60 5.59
N ILE A 164 1.19 1.33 6.68
CA ILE A 164 0.22 0.95 7.72
C ILE A 164 -0.75 2.10 7.89
N SER A 165 -2.04 1.86 7.68
CA SER A 165 -3.09 2.90 7.78
C SER A 165 -3.68 2.99 9.17
N GLN A 166 -4.33 4.11 9.49
CA GLN A 166 -5.05 4.29 10.76
C GLN A 166 -6.17 3.25 10.97
N HIS A 167 -6.67 2.65 9.88
CA HIS A 167 -7.64 1.56 9.93
C HIS A 167 -7.02 0.19 10.20
N ASP A 168 -5.70 0.07 10.09
CA ASP A 168 -4.91 -1.13 10.42
C ASP A 168 -4.39 -1.10 11.89
N ASP A 169 -4.88 -0.13 12.69
CA ASP A 169 -4.64 0.08 14.12
C ASP A 169 -3.38 0.92 14.44
N ASP A 170 -3.59 2.21 14.78
CA ASP A 170 -2.57 3.23 15.07
C ASP A 170 -1.64 2.85 16.25
N THR A 171 -2.02 1.89 17.09
CA THR A 171 -1.24 1.48 18.27
C THR A 171 -0.26 0.34 18.00
N VAL A 172 -0.31 -0.27 16.83
CA VAL A 172 0.46 -1.48 16.52
C VAL A 172 1.92 -1.15 16.24
N VAL A 173 2.20 -0.06 15.52
CA VAL A 173 3.58 0.27 15.10
C VAL A 173 4.50 0.41 16.29
N ASP A 174 4.20 1.28 17.25
CA ASP A 174 5.08 1.50 18.41
C ASP A 174 5.26 0.23 19.25
N SER A 175 4.24 -0.64 19.31
CA SER A 175 4.32 -1.93 20.00
C SER A 175 5.32 -2.89 19.34
N MET A 176 5.49 -2.82 18.02
CA MET A 176 6.39 -3.67 17.23
C MET A 176 7.86 -3.25 17.32
N VAL A 177 8.12 -2.01 17.72
CA VAL A 177 9.47 -1.40 17.71
C VAL A 177 10.21 -1.75 18.99
N ALA A 178 11.36 -2.39 18.84
CA ALA A 178 12.33 -2.59 19.92
C ALA A 178 13.22 -1.35 20.11
N ASP A 179 13.60 -0.72 18.99
CA ASP A 179 14.51 0.43 18.95
C ASP A 179 14.40 1.17 17.60
N GLU A 180 14.97 2.38 17.49
CA GLU A 180 14.94 3.19 16.27
C GLU A 180 16.31 3.83 15.99
N CYS A 181 16.72 3.83 14.72
CA CYS A 181 17.91 4.51 14.26
C CYS A 181 17.73 5.03 12.83
N MET A 182 17.73 6.37 12.69
CA MET A 182 17.67 7.06 11.39
C MET A 182 16.42 6.74 10.57
N GLY A 183 15.27 6.62 11.24
CA GLY A 183 13.99 6.26 10.62
C GLY A 183 13.78 4.76 10.42
N ILE A 184 14.83 3.95 10.62
CA ILE A 184 14.76 2.48 10.56
C ILE A 184 14.44 1.97 11.96
N ARG A 185 13.36 1.20 12.06
CA ARG A 185 12.86 0.63 13.31
C ARG A 185 13.31 -0.82 13.46
N LYS A 186 13.95 -1.18 14.57
CA LYS A 186 14.26 -2.58 14.89
C LYS A 186 12.97 -3.29 15.26
N LEU A 187 12.61 -4.30 14.49
CA LEU A 187 11.42 -5.09 14.73
C LEU A 187 11.65 -6.07 15.90
N LYS A 188 10.67 -6.21 16.79
CA LYS A 188 10.66 -7.27 17.81
C LYS A 188 10.34 -8.62 17.15
N ASP A 189 11.08 -9.64 17.54
CA ASP A 189 11.02 -11.00 16.94
C ASP A 189 9.60 -11.58 16.89
N MET A 190 8.76 -11.30 17.90
CA MET A 190 7.39 -11.81 17.98
C MET A 190 6.44 -11.30 16.88
N TYR A 191 6.83 -10.27 16.12
CA TYR A 191 6.03 -9.69 15.04
C TYR A 191 6.54 -10.08 13.65
N TYR A 192 7.47 -11.03 13.54
CA TYR A 192 7.97 -11.52 12.27
C TYR A 192 8.05 -13.04 12.25
N ASP A 193 7.45 -13.64 11.23
CA ASP A 193 7.58 -15.06 10.95
C ASP A 193 8.27 -15.25 9.59
N GLY A 194 9.27 -16.14 9.51
CA GLY A 194 10.02 -16.35 8.27
C GLY A 194 9.20 -16.95 7.12
N SER A 195 8.04 -17.55 7.41
CA SER A 195 7.14 -18.11 6.42
C SER A 195 5.96 -17.20 6.06
N GLN A 196 5.49 -16.37 7.00
CA GLN A 196 4.31 -15.50 6.87
C GLN A 196 4.64 -14.01 6.77
N GLY A 197 5.87 -13.61 7.10
CA GLY A 197 6.34 -12.23 7.10
C GLY A 197 5.93 -11.43 8.34
N LEU A 198 5.73 -10.13 8.15
CA LEU A 198 5.33 -9.19 9.21
C LEU A 198 3.92 -9.50 9.72
N GLN A 199 3.79 -9.71 11.03
CA GLN A 199 2.52 -9.95 11.69
C GLN A 199 1.99 -8.64 12.28
N LEU A 200 1.02 -8.02 11.59
CA LEU A 200 0.21 -6.95 12.16
C LEU A 200 -0.80 -7.62 13.09
N SER A 201 -0.85 -7.21 14.36
CA SER A 201 -1.79 -7.78 15.33
C SER A 201 -3.20 -7.63 14.77
N GLN A 202 -3.80 -8.76 14.41
CA GLN A 202 -5.22 -8.82 14.17
C GLN A 202 -5.89 -8.65 15.53
N THR A 203 -6.33 -7.43 15.83
CA THR A 203 -7.38 -7.25 16.81
C THR A 203 -8.63 -7.88 16.20
N ALA A 204 -8.78 -9.18 16.43
CA ALA A 204 -10.05 -9.86 16.34
C ALA A 204 -11.01 -9.11 17.26
N ILE A 205 -11.91 -8.32 16.68
CA ILE A 205 -13.11 -7.88 17.38
C ILE A 205 -14.28 -8.57 16.69
N ILE A 206 -14.87 -9.45 17.49
CA ILE A 206 -16.05 -10.32 17.33
C ILE A 206 -17.19 -9.65 16.55
#